data_AF-D1QQ67-F1
#
_entry.id   AF-D1QQ67-F1
#
_cell.length_a   1.000
_cell.length_b   1.000
_cell.length_c   1.000
_cell.angle_alpha   90.00
_cell.angle_beta   90.00
_cell.angle_gamma   90.00
#
_symmetry.space_group_name_H-M   'P 1'
#
loop_
_entity.id
_entity.type
_entity.pdbx_description
1 polymer ?
#
loop_
_entity_poly.entity_id
_entity_poly.type
_entity_poly.pdbx_seq_one_letter_code
_entity_poly.pdbx_strand_id
1 'polypeptide(L)'
;MCNLYTKFVKILEICKQFSHNLVNEQGNIPRRGPMPKFSDLEVVALSLTAESESIDSEKWLFDYKLQEYKDKIPNLISRRQFNDRRKNTAGLCEDIR
;
A
#
# COMPACT_ATOMS: atom_id res chain seq x y z
N MET A 1 9.83 18.87 6.94
CA MET A 1 10.12 18.02 5.76
C MET A 1 9.33 16.72 5.91
N CYS A 2 8.41 16.44 4.99
CA CYS A 2 7.64 15.19 5.01
C CYS A 2 8.41 14.15 4.18
N ASN A 3 8.87 13.05 4.81
CA ASN A 3 9.49 11.94 4.09
C ASN A 3 8.41 10.99 3.53
N LEU A 4 8.75 10.16 2.54
CA LEU A 4 7.84 9.20 1.92
C LEU A 4 7.11 8.34 2.96
N TYR A 5 7.86 7.84 3.95
CA TYR A 5 7.33 6.99 5.01
C TYR A 5 6.25 7.69 5.86
N THR A 6 6.45 8.96 6.23
CA THR A 6 5.48 9.73 7.01
C THR A 6 4.21 10.01 6.22
N LYS A 7 4.32 10.21 4.90
CA LYS A 7 3.17 10.34 4.00
C LYS A 7 2.44 9.01 3.88
N PHE A 8 3.17 7.92 3.72
CA PHE A 8 2.64 6.57 3.70
C PHE A 8 1.86 6.23 4.97
N VAL A 9 2.43 6.49 6.16
CA VAL A 9 1.74 6.24 7.44
C VAL A 9 0.44 7.04 7.55
N LYS A 10 0.48 8.34 7.18
CA LYS A 10 -0.71 9.20 7.19
C LYS A 10 -1.79 8.69 6.23
N ILE A 11 -1.41 8.34 5.00
CA ILE A 11 -2.34 7.81 4.00
C ILE A 11 -2.90 6.46 4.45
N LEU A 12 -2.08 5.59 5.04
CA LEU A 12 -2.55 4.32 5.58
C LEU A 12 -3.57 4.51 6.71
N GLU A 13 -3.36 5.47 7.59
CA GLU A 13 -4.30 5.82 8.65
C GLU A 13 -5.63 6.33 8.07
N ILE A 14 -5.58 7.17 7.03
CA ILE A 14 -6.75 7.61 6.27
C ILE A 14 -7.47 6.39 5.65
N CYS A 15 -6.75 5.53 4.92
CA CYS A 15 -7.35 4.35 4.30
C CYS A 15 -8.07 3.46 5.32
N LYS A 16 -7.52 3.30 6.54
CA LYS A 16 -8.16 2.54 7.63
C LYS A 16 -9.48 3.15 8.10
N GLN A 17 -9.61 4.48 8.10
CA GLN A 17 -10.84 5.16 8.46
C GLN A 17 -11.94 4.97 7.41
N PHE A 18 -11.58 4.82 6.14
CA PHE A 18 -12.54 4.65 5.05
C PHE A 18 -12.86 3.18 4.72
N SER A 19 -12.10 2.22 5.27
CA SER A 19 -12.19 0.81 4.90
C SER A 19 -13.09 -0.07 5.77
N HIS A 20 -13.83 0.49 6.74
CA HIS A 20 -14.48 -0.25 7.83
C HIS A 20 -15.30 -1.49 7.43
N ASN A 21 -15.94 -1.48 6.26
CA ASN A 21 -16.73 -2.62 5.75
C ASN A 21 -16.15 -3.31 4.52
N LEU A 22 -15.01 -2.83 4.02
CA LEU A 22 -14.39 -3.30 2.77
C LEU A 22 -13.28 -4.33 3.01
N VAL A 23 -12.69 -4.31 4.20
CA VAL A 23 -11.56 -5.18 4.58
C VAL A 23 -11.78 -5.78 5.96
N ASN A 24 -11.05 -6.85 6.27
CA ASN A 24 -11.02 -7.45 7.60
C ASN A 24 -10.16 -6.63 8.59
N GLU A 25 -10.10 -7.08 9.84
CA GLU A 25 -9.32 -6.44 10.92
C GLU A 25 -7.83 -6.27 10.59
N GLN A 26 -7.28 -7.09 9.69
CA GLN A 26 -5.88 -7.00 9.26
C GLN A 26 -5.70 -6.18 7.98
N GLY A 27 -6.74 -5.47 7.51
CA GLY A 27 -6.68 -4.61 6.33
C GLY A 27 -6.63 -5.37 5.00
N ASN A 28 -7.16 -6.60 4.95
CA ASN A 28 -7.21 -7.41 3.73
C ASN A 28 -8.63 -7.62 3.24
N ILE A 29 -8.80 -7.69 1.91
CA ILE A 29 -10.07 -8.07 1.30
C ILE A 29 -10.38 -9.53 1.69
N PRO A 30 -11.59 -9.85 2.18
CA PRO A 30 -11.96 -11.21 2.54
C PRO A 30 -11.77 -12.17 1.36
N ARG A 31 -10.81 -13.10 1.49
CA ARG A 31 -10.51 -14.11 0.46
C ARG A 31 -10.11 -15.43 1.09
N ARG A 32 -10.30 -16.52 0.35
CA ARG A 32 -9.83 -17.86 0.75
C ARG A 32 -8.31 -17.95 0.58
N GLY A 33 -7.63 -18.60 1.53
CA GLY A 33 -6.20 -18.87 1.47
C GLY A 33 -5.38 -18.12 2.54
N PRO A 34 -4.04 -18.17 2.44
CA PRO A 34 -3.16 -17.56 3.42
C PRO A 34 -3.28 -16.04 3.46
N MET A 35 -3.31 -15.47 4.65
CA MET A 35 -3.29 -14.03 4.82
C MET A 35 -1.91 -13.46 4.48
N PRO A 36 -1.83 -12.41 3.65
CA PRO A 36 -0.56 -11.80 3.30
C PRO A 36 -0.04 -10.99 4.51
N LYS A 37 1.29 -10.96 4.68
CA LYS A 37 1.92 -10.19 5.76
C LYS A 37 1.86 -8.68 5.53
N PHE A 38 1.93 -8.28 4.27
CA PHE A 38 1.66 -6.90 3.83
C PHE A 38 0.19 -6.86 3.41
N SER A 39 -0.61 -6.02 4.02
CA SER A 39 -2.06 -5.98 3.83
C SER A 39 -2.46 -5.37 2.48
N ASP A 40 -3.69 -5.65 2.03
CA ASP A 40 -4.23 -5.02 0.83
C ASP A 40 -4.39 -3.50 1.03
N LEU A 41 -4.70 -3.04 2.25
CA LEU A 41 -4.69 -1.63 2.62
C LEU A 41 -3.31 -0.99 2.48
N GLU A 42 -2.24 -1.67 2.90
CA GLU A 42 -0.89 -1.15 2.71
C GLU A 42 -0.50 -1.06 1.23
N VAL A 43 -1.00 -1.96 0.38
CA VAL A 43 -0.83 -1.85 -1.09
C VAL A 43 -1.55 -0.61 -1.62
N VAL A 44 -2.81 -0.39 -1.23
CA VAL A 44 -3.59 0.79 -1.64
C VAL A 44 -2.91 2.08 -1.14
N ALA A 45 -2.57 2.13 0.14
CA ALA A 45 -1.90 3.27 0.74
C ALA A 45 -0.56 3.59 0.06
N LEU A 46 0.23 2.57 -0.30
CA LEU A 46 1.48 2.76 -1.02
C LEU A 46 1.25 3.30 -2.44
N SER A 47 0.21 2.85 -3.13
CA SER A 47 -0.17 3.39 -4.45
C SER A 47 -0.56 4.85 -4.36
N LEU A 48 -1.47 5.20 -3.45
CA LEU A 48 -1.91 6.58 -3.21
C LEU A 48 -0.75 7.49 -2.76
N THR A 49 0.18 6.94 -1.98
CA THR A 49 1.39 7.68 -1.58
C THR A 49 2.28 7.98 -2.79
N ALA A 50 2.51 6.99 -3.66
CA ALA A 50 3.30 7.18 -4.88
C ALA A 50 2.64 8.23 -5.80
N GLU A 51 1.32 8.18 -5.96
CA GLU A 51 0.56 9.18 -6.71
C GLU A 51 0.69 10.59 -6.10
N SER A 52 0.59 10.71 -4.77
CA SER A 52 0.75 11.99 -4.06
C SER A 52 2.15 12.59 -4.20
N GLU A 53 3.17 11.74 -4.36
CA GLU A 53 4.55 12.15 -4.62
C GLU A 53 4.85 12.31 -6.11
N SER A 54 3.85 12.15 -6.99
CA SER A 54 4.00 12.16 -8.45
C SER A 54 5.07 11.18 -8.94
N ILE A 55 5.11 9.98 -8.33
CA ILE A 55 6.03 8.90 -8.69
C ILE A 55 5.29 7.93 -9.62
N ASP A 56 5.53 8.10 -10.91
CA ASP A 56 4.89 7.27 -11.94
C ASP A 56 5.66 5.97 -12.24
N SER A 57 6.88 5.82 -11.72
CA SER A 57 7.73 4.67 -11.97
C SER A 57 7.79 3.74 -10.76
N GLU A 58 7.11 2.58 -10.82
CA GLU A 58 7.21 1.57 -9.77
C GLU A 58 8.61 0.97 -9.69
N LYS A 59 9.34 0.93 -10.81
CA LYS A 59 10.75 0.52 -10.79
C LYS A 59 11.56 1.45 -9.90
N TRP A 60 11.46 2.76 -10.11
CA TRP A 60 12.21 3.72 -9.31
C TRP A 60 11.75 3.74 -7.84
N LEU A 61 10.43 3.63 -7.60
CA LEU A 61 9.87 3.54 -6.26
C LEU A 61 10.47 2.38 -5.45
N PHE A 62 10.51 1.17 -6.04
CA PHE A 62 10.97 -0.02 -5.33
C PHE A 62 12.50 -0.15 -5.29
N ASP A 63 13.20 0.19 -6.37
CA ASP A 63 14.65 -0.01 -6.47
C ASP A 63 15.43 1.09 -5.70
N TYR A 64 14.85 2.29 -5.55
CA TYR A 64 15.53 3.42 -4.89
C TYR A 64 14.75 3.91 -3.65
N LYS A 65 13.54 4.44 -3.85
CA LYS A 65 12.88 5.20 -2.79
C LYS A 65 12.51 4.38 -1.56
N LEU A 66 11.97 3.18 -1.75
CA LEU A 66 11.59 2.32 -0.65
C LEU A 66 12.79 1.68 0.05
N GLN A 67 13.95 1.59 -0.61
CA GLN A 67 15.17 1.06 0.03
C GLN A 67 15.65 1.97 1.17
N GLU A 68 15.44 3.29 1.07
CA GLU A 68 15.73 4.26 2.16
C GLU A 68 14.91 3.97 3.45
N TYR A 69 13.78 3.28 3.34
CA TYR A 69 12.84 3.04 4.44
C TYR A 69 12.59 1.55 4.70
N LYS A 70 13.46 0.67 4.20
CA LYS A 70 13.28 -0.80 4.30
C LYS A 70 13.13 -1.28 5.73
N ASP A 71 13.87 -0.70 6.67
CA ASP A 71 13.79 -1.04 8.09
C ASP A 71 12.50 -0.54 8.77
N LYS A 72 11.81 0.43 8.15
CA LYS A 72 10.58 1.04 8.68
C LYS A 72 9.32 0.45 8.07
N ILE A 73 9.42 -0.25 6.95
CA ILE A 73 8.31 -0.91 6.25
C ILE A 73 8.54 -2.43 6.32
N PRO A 74 8.20 -3.07 7.45
CA PRO A 74 8.36 -4.50 7.58
C PRO A 74 7.49 -5.24 6.56
N ASN A 75 7.96 -6.41 6.13
CA ASN A 75 7.27 -7.24 5.13
C ASN A 75 7.01 -6.56 3.78
N LEU A 76 7.79 -5.52 3.43
CA LEU A 76 7.70 -4.88 2.11
C LEU A 76 7.80 -5.95 1.01
N ILE A 77 6.74 -6.01 0.19
CA ILE A 77 6.64 -6.97 -0.90
C ILE A 77 7.54 -6.57 -2.07
N SER A 78 7.82 -7.53 -2.95
CA SER A 78 8.53 -7.22 -4.20
C SER A 78 7.68 -6.36 -5.14
N ARG A 79 8.33 -5.60 -6.03
CA ARG A 79 7.67 -4.83 -7.10
C ARG A 79 6.66 -5.66 -7.91
N ARG A 80 7.01 -6.92 -8.23
CA ARG A 80 6.12 -7.83 -8.95
C ARG A 80 4.85 -8.12 -8.15
N GLN A 81 5.02 -8.53 -6.89
CA GLN A 81 3.88 -8.79 -5.99
C GLN A 81 3.02 -7.54 -5.80
N PHE A 82 3.64 -6.36 -5.69
CA PHE A 82 2.90 -5.10 -5.61
C PHE A 82 2.07 -4.86 -6.86
N ASN A 83 2.65 -5.00 -8.06
CA ASN A 83 1.92 -4.80 -9.31
C ASN A 83 0.76 -5.79 -9.48
N ASP A 84 0.98 -7.06 -9.15
CA ASP A 84 -0.06 -8.09 -9.22
C ASP A 84 -1.19 -7.80 -8.22
N ARG A 85 -0.85 -7.38 -6.99
CA ARG A 85 -1.85 -7.07 -5.97
C ARG A 85 -2.57 -5.75 -6.20
N ARG A 86 -1.89 -4.71 -6.69
CA ARG A 86 -2.49 -3.41 -7.01
C ARG A 86 -3.63 -3.57 -8.01
N LYS A 87 -3.49 -4.48 -8.99
CA LYS A 87 -4.57 -4.82 -9.92
C LYS A 87 -5.76 -5.46 -9.21
N ASN A 88 -5.50 -6.38 -8.29
CA ASN A 88 -6.55 -7.07 -7.52
C ASN A 88 -7.26 -6.13 -6.53
N THR A 89 -6.56 -5.12 -6.00
CA THR A 89 -7.08 -4.13 -5.05
C THR A 89 -7.57 -2.86 -5.73
N ALA A 90 -7.68 -2.82 -7.07
CA ALA A 90 -8.07 -1.62 -7.79
C ALA A 90 -9.48 -1.12 -7.38
N GLY A 91 -10.45 -2.03 -7.25
CA GLY A 91 -11.80 -1.67 -6.77
C GLY A 91 -11.77 -1.07 -5.37
N LEU A 92 -11.01 -1.68 -4.45
CA LEU A 92 -10.82 -1.16 -3.09
C LEU A 92 -10.17 0.23 -3.09
N CYS A 93 -9.24 0.49 -4.01
CA CYS A 93 -8.58 1.78 -4.14
C CYS A 93 -9.56 2.87 -4.60
N GLU A 94 -10.43 2.57 -5.55
CA GLU A 94 -11.46 3.51 -6.01
C GLU A 94 -12.54 3.75 -4.95
N ASP A 95 -12.92 2.73 -4.18
CA ASP A 95 -13.90 2.88 -3.08
C ASP A 95 -13.37 3.74 -1.92
N ILE A 96 -12.04 3.79 -1.74
CA ILE A 96 -11.37 4.58 -0.68
C ILE A 96 -11.06 6.01 -1.13
N ARG A 97 -10.92 6.25 -2.44
CA ARG A 97 -10.55 7.55 -3.03
C ARG A 97 -11.71 8.56 -2.93
#